data_AF-A0ABC9C2R0-F1
#
_entry.id   AF-A0ABC9C2R0-F1
#
_cell.length_a   1.000
_cell.length_b   1.000
_cell.length_c   1.000
_cell.angle_alpha   90.00
_cell.angle_beta   90.00
_cell.angle_gamma   90.00
#
_symmetry.space_group_name_H-M   'P 1'
#
loop_
_entity.id
_entity.type
_entity.pdbx_description
1 polymer ?
#
loop_
_entity_poly.entity_id
_entity_poly.type
_entity_poly.pdbx_seq_one_letter_code
_entity_poly.pdbx_strand_id
1 'polypeptide(L)'
;MGEDQRRSCSGEDRISGLPDEMLQEILVRLRCSRAAARTGLLSRRWSHVWPHLPELVLYDDDPDTPPQASFMDAVDAAIGACLAPTLERLLISLSPVGDSPPVPAGRVALWLRFASQCVVGTLSLYAPSPKDDGEEVTLELPACKGAKKITLFLAKSWRLQLPPAGLFMALTSLSIRIGRMEGSELTALVCTQCPRLKSLNLSTMLVATFDFTIRSDSLLLVWLHRLKNTRRIEIVAPRLEELFLSYVTEARISAPKLAKFAWHCEYYDPYRHQFVDVGRRLKLLETGTRESILSSFMKQFDEVDELKLEFYMEIPSYESFLNGTNKLPKCKTLSVTLFCSDDHGLAPTLLHLLKSCNSTRTLSIVFMSSYDLMEFFCPLSCYCRSFEGNSGTDDISLNSLEEVKITSYASPHGELEFVEHLSRCHTPVLKRLVIKNMIKAAPLSNKETCEKILNMCRPSINVEFYASSTKGLVRIGLRSRTIPDFFLRKTGTD
;
A
#
# COMPACT_ATOMS: atom_id res chain seq x y z
N MET A 1 54.64 31.30 47.68
CA MET A 1 54.40 30.00 47.03
C MET A 1 52.91 29.80 46.94
N GLY A 2 52.40 29.47 45.75
CA GLY A 2 50.99 29.13 45.53
C GLY A 2 50.43 29.80 44.27
N GLU A 3 51.02 29.53 43.11
CA GLU A 3 50.34 29.73 41.83
C GLU A 3 49.23 28.68 41.71
N ASP A 4 47.99 29.11 41.49
CA ASP A 4 46.89 28.22 41.15
C ASP A 4 46.46 28.49 39.71
N GLN A 5 47.14 27.80 38.81
CA GLN A 5 46.90 27.75 37.37
C GLN A 5 45.56 27.05 37.11
N ARG A 6 44.49 27.84 36.95
CA ARG A 6 43.25 27.34 36.34
C ARG A 6 43.50 27.01 34.87
N ARG A 7 43.77 25.75 34.59
CA ARG A 7 43.74 25.17 33.24
C ARG A 7 42.37 25.44 32.61
N SER A 8 42.33 26.40 31.69
CA SER A 8 41.26 26.54 30.71
C SER A 8 41.37 25.36 29.74
N CYS A 9 40.57 24.31 29.96
CA CYS A 9 40.29 23.31 28.93
C CYS A 9 39.37 23.95 27.89
N SER A 10 39.94 24.78 27.01
CA SER A 10 39.30 25.18 25.76
C SER A 10 39.17 23.93 24.89
N GLY A 11 37.99 23.32 24.90
CA GLY A 11 37.64 22.37 23.84
C GLY A 11 37.59 23.15 22.53
N GLU A 12 38.56 22.90 21.64
CA GLU A 12 38.55 23.47 20.29
C GLU A 12 37.24 23.13 19.59
N ASP A 13 36.50 24.14 19.16
CA ASP A 13 35.31 23.97 18.34
C ASP A 13 35.71 23.60 16.90
N ARG A 14 35.88 22.30 16.68
CA ARG A 14 36.24 21.72 15.38
C ARG A 14 35.09 21.66 14.38
N ILE A 15 33.86 21.90 14.85
CA ILE A 15 32.63 21.73 14.10
C ILE A 15 32.23 23.05 13.43
N SER A 16 32.42 24.19 14.09
CA SER A 16 32.21 25.53 13.50
C SER A 16 33.21 25.91 12.41
N GLY A 17 34.40 25.31 12.42
CA GLY A 17 35.45 25.55 11.43
C GLY A 17 35.21 24.87 10.07
N LEU A 18 34.28 23.91 9.97
CA LEU A 18 34.06 23.12 8.76
C LEU A 18 33.66 23.97 7.54
N PRO A 19 34.06 23.60 6.31
CA PRO A 19 33.57 24.22 5.08
C PRO A 19 32.04 24.15 4.97
N ASP A 20 31.45 25.14 4.29
CA ASP A 20 30.00 25.26 4.19
C ASP A 20 29.36 24.04 3.50
N GLU A 21 30.06 23.40 2.57
CA GLU A 21 29.60 22.18 1.90
C GLU A 21 29.44 21.01 2.90
N MET A 22 30.37 20.86 3.83
CA MET A 22 30.27 19.83 4.87
C MET A 22 29.17 20.14 5.87
N LEU A 23 28.97 21.42 6.20
CA LEU A 23 27.87 21.87 7.04
C LEU A 23 26.52 21.58 6.37
N GLN A 24 26.39 21.85 5.07
CA GLN A 24 25.18 21.51 4.30
C GLN A 24 24.90 20.00 4.34
N GLU A 25 25.91 19.15 4.15
CA GLU A 25 25.73 17.69 4.25
C GLU A 25 25.23 17.24 5.63
N ILE A 26 25.77 17.82 6.71
CA ILE A 26 25.32 17.52 8.08
C ILE A 26 23.86 17.94 8.24
N LEU A 27 23.51 19.16 7.81
CA LEU A 27 22.17 19.71 7.98
C LEU A 27 21.11 18.97 7.13
N VAL A 28 21.43 18.57 5.89
CA VAL A 28 20.53 17.74 5.06
C VAL A 28 20.25 16.40 5.74
N ARG A 29 21.25 15.81 6.41
CA ARG A 29 21.09 14.54 7.14
C ARG A 29 20.19 14.66 8.38
N LEU A 30 19.94 15.86 8.90
CA LEU A 30 18.95 16.08 9.97
C LEU A 30 17.51 15.87 9.48
N ARG A 31 17.26 15.98 8.17
CA ARG A 31 15.94 15.77 7.53
C ARG A 31 14.80 16.63 8.10
N CYS A 32 15.13 17.69 8.84
CA CYS A 32 14.20 18.64 9.44
C CYS A 32 14.82 20.04 9.40
N SER A 33 14.17 20.97 8.69
CA SER A 33 14.70 22.33 8.50
C SER A 33 14.64 23.16 9.78
N ARG A 34 13.71 22.87 10.69
CA ARG A 34 13.67 23.49 12.02
C ARG A 34 14.89 23.08 12.84
N ALA A 35 15.23 21.79 12.86
CA ALA A 35 16.43 21.31 13.54
C ALA A 35 17.69 21.95 12.92
N ALA A 36 17.74 22.05 11.58
CA ALA A 36 18.82 22.73 10.89
C ALA A 36 18.92 24.22 11.28
N ALA A 37 17.81 24.96 11.34
CA ALA A 37 17.81 26.35 11.80
C ALA A 37 18.27 26.47 13.27
N ARG A 38 17.85 25.55 14.16
CA ARG A 38 18.29 25.52 15.57
C ARG A 38 19.79 25.31 15.73
N THR A 39 20.47 24.65 14.78
CA THR A 39 21.94 24.54 14.82
C THR A 39 22.66 25.88 14.69
N GLY A 40 21.98 26.94 14.22
CA GLY A 40 22.50 28.31 14.28
C GLY A 40 22.78 28.82 15.69
N LEU A 41 22.24 28.16 16.74
CA LEU A 41 22.59 28.42 18.14
C LEU A 41 23.98 27.92 18.52
N LEU A 42 24.53 26.94 17.78
CA LEU A 42 25.88 26.41 18.02
C LEU A 42 26.94 27.42 17.58
N SER A 43 26.71 28.10 16.45
CA SER A 43 27.62 29.11 15.90
C SER A 43 26.93 29.98 14.85
N ARG A 44 27.31 31.27 14.78
CA ARG A 44 26.78 32.22 13.77
C ARG A 44 26.94 31.71 12.35
N ARG A 45 28.01 30.98 12.05
CA ARG A 45 28.25 30.44 10.70
C ARG A 45 27.16 29.49 10.26
N TRP A 46 26.71 28.59 11.16
CA TRP A 46 25.66 27.61 10.87
C TRP A 46 24.32 28.28 10.58
N SER A 47 24.08 29.45 11.17
CA SER A 47 22.86 30.25 10.91
C SER A 47 22.77 30.76 9.47
N HIS A 48 23.90 30.92 8.77
CA HIS A 48 23.95 31.37 7.38
C HIS A 48 23.93 30.21 6.35
N VAL A 49 24.18 28.97 6.80
CA VAL A 49 24.23 27.80 5.92
C VAL A 49 22.83 27.24 5.66
N TRP A 50 22.00 27.12 6.70
CA TRP A 50 20.67 26.51 6.58
C TRP A 50 19.74 27.19 5.54
N PRO A 51 19.75 28.53 5.33
CA PRO A 51 18.91 29.21 4.33
C PRO A 51 19.16 28.76 2.89
N HIS A 52 20.34 28.22 2.60
CA HIS A 52 20.77 27.82 1.27
C HIS A 52 20.54 26.33 0.99
N LEU A 53 19.90 25.60 1.92
CA LEU A 53 19.67 24.17 1.75
C LEU A 53 18.71 23.89 0.58
N PRO A 54 18.99 22.85 -0.22
CA PRO A 54 18.13 22.45 -1.34
C PRO A 54 16.86 21.73 -0.88
N GLU A 55 16.73 21.40 0.41
CA GLU A 55 15.57 20.73 0.98
C GLU A 55 14.97 21.54 2.14
N LEU A 56 13.66 21.84 2.04
CA LEU A 56 12.87 22.41 3.13
C LEU A 56 11.85 21.36 3.61
N VAL A 57 12.03 20.88 4.84
CA VAL A 57 11.23 19.80 5.43
C VAL A 57 10.72 20.21 6.80
N LEU A 58 9.40 20.28 6.94
CA LEU A 58 8.70 20.85 8.09
C LEU A 58 7.58 19.89 8.54
N TYR A 59 7.65 19.42 9.79
CA TYR A 59 6.66 18.53 10.40
C TYR A 59 6.12 19.11 11.71
N ASP A 60 4.82 18.96 11.92
CA ASP A 60 4.11 19.44 13.11
C ASP A 60 4.42 18.62 14.37
N ASP A 61 4.64 17.30 14.23
CA ASP A 61 4.89 16.35 15.33
C ASP A 61 6.32 16.44 15.95
N ASP A 62 6.93 17.62 15.99
CA ASP A 62 8.20 17.80 16.69
C ASP A 62 7.95 17.97 18.20
N PRO A 63 8.32 16.99 19.06
CA PRO A 63 8.02 16.99 20.50
C PRO A 63 8.64 18.17 21.27
N ASP A 64 9.62 18.86 20.67
CA ASP A 64 10.28 20.03 21.25
C ASP A 64 9.57 21.36 20.95
N THR A 65 8.43 21.36 20.26
CA THR A 65 7.76 22.61 19.83
C THR A 65 7.06 23.27 21.01
N PRO A 66 7.50 24.47 21.48
CA PRO A 66 6.84 25.14 22.58
C PRO A 66 5.43 25.60 22.16
N PRO A 67 4.42 25.56 23.06
CA PRO A 67 3.01 25.82 22.76
C PRO A 67 2.65 27.22 22.23
N GLN A 68 3.62 28.12 22.04
CA GLN A 68 3.38 29.55 21.78
C GLN A 68 3.74 30.03 20.37
N ALA A 69 4.55 29.29 19.60
CA ALA A 69 4.74 29.58 18.18
C ALA A 69 3.84 28.64 17.38
N SER A 70 2.85 29.17 16.66
CA SER A 70 2.05 28.33 15.77
C SER A 70 3.01 27.66 14.78
N PHE A 71 2.95 26.34 14.61
CA PHE A 71 3.74 25.61 13.61
C PHE A 71 3.70 26.32 12.24
N MET A 72 2.54 26.87 11.89
CA MET A 72 2.32 27.64 10.68
C MET A 72 3.20 28.90 10.59
N ASP A 73 3.44 29.61 11.70
CA ASP A 73 4.33 30.78 11.72
C ASP A 73 5.79 30.36 11.51
N ALA A 74 6.16 29.19 12.03
CA ALA A 74 7.48 28.61 11.76
C ALA A 74 7.63 28.21 10.29
N VAL A 75 6.56 27.74 9.63
CA VAL A 75 6.55 27.49 8.18
C VAL A 75 6.75 28.80 7.41
N ASP A 76 5.99 29.84 7.76
CA ASP A 76 6.10 31.15 7.11
C ASP A 76 7.49 31.75 7.29
N ALA A 77 8.06 31.67 8.50
CA ALA A 77 9.43 32.12 8.78
C ALA A 77 10.48 31.32 8.00
N ALA A 78 10.33 29.99 7.92
CA ALA A 78 11.26 29.15 7.19
C ALA A 78 11.21 29.40 5.66
N ILE A 79 10.03 29.63 5.10
CA ILE A 79 9.86 30.03 3.71
C ILE A 79 10.46 31.42 3.47
N GLY A 80 10.20 32.38 4.36
CA GLY A 80 10.71 33.75 4.25
C GLY A 80 12.23 33.86 4.38
N ALA A 81 12.86 32.96 5.12
CA ALA A 81 14.31 32.90 5.27
C ALA A 81 15.00 31.95 4.28
N CYS A 82 14.26 31.26 3.41
CA CYS A 82 14.86 30.43 2.37
C CYS A 82 15.50 31.31 1.28
N LEU A 83 16.81 31.14 1.09
CA LEU A 83 17.61 31.85 0.08
C LEU A 83 18.02 30.96 -1.09
N ALA A 84 17.65 29.68 -1.06
CA ALA A 84 17.96 28.75 -2.14
C ALA A 84 17.22 29.15 -3.44
N PRO A 85 17.94 29.34 -4.57
CA PRO A 85 17.30 29.74 -5.83
C PRO A 85 16.40 28.62 -6.39
N THR A 86 16.71 27.38 -6.08
CA THR A 86 15.93 26.19 -6.46
C THR A 86 15.88 25.21 -5.28
N LEU A 87 14.71 24.64 -5.03
CA LEU A 87 14.49 23.60 -4.03
C LEU A 87 14.27 22.24 -4.70
N GLU A 88 15.11 21.28 -4.36
CA GLU A 88 14.94 19.88 -4.75
C GLU A 88 13.80 19.21 -3.97
N ARG A 89 13.50 19.68 -2.76
CA ARG A 89 12.41 19.13 -1.96
C ARG A 89 11.76 20.18 -1.07
N LEU A 90 10.44 20.27 -1.14
CA LEU A 90 9.61 20.98 -0.19
C LEU A 90 8.59 20.01 0.39
N LEU A 91 8.62 19.81 1.71
CA LEU A 91 7.67 18.99 2.44
C LEU A 91 7.12 19.78 3.62
N ILE A 92 5.81 20.02 3.59
CA ILE A 92 5.06 20.64 4.69
C ILE A 92 4.03 19.60 5.16
N SER A 93 4.18 19.16 6.40
CA SER A 93 3.30 18.15 6.99
C SER A 93 2.65 18.68 8.26
N LEU A 94 1.38 19.04 8.13
CA LEU A 94 0.52 19.38 9.26
C LEU A 94 -0.18 18.11 9.74
N SER A 95 -0.24 17.87 11.05
CA SER A 95 -0.79 16.62 11.58
C SER A 95 -2.28 16.48 11.22
N PRO A 96 -2.70 15.38 10.58
CA PRO A 96 -4.10 15.14 10.24
C PRO A 96 -4.91 14.54 11.40
N VAL A 97 -4.30 14.36 12.58
CA VAL A 97 -4.95 13.73 13.74
C VAL A 97 -5.97 14.71 14.34
N GLY A 98 -7.16 14.19 14.62
CA GLY A 98 -8.29 14.96 15.15
C GLY A 98 -7.88 15.71 16.41
N ASP A 99 -8.07 17.04 16.36
CA ASP A 99 -7.69 18.11 17.30
C ASP A 99 -6.57 19.05 16.82
N SER A 100 -5.97 18.82 15.64
CA SER A 100 -5.05 19.82 15.06
C SER A 100 -5.79 21.12 14.70
N PRO A 101 -5.19 22.30 15.00
CA PRO A 101 -5.84 23.57 14.72
C PRO A 101 -6.01 23.75 13.21
N PRO A 102 -7.18 24.25 12.78
CA PRO A 102 -7.46 24.33 11.37
C PRO A 102 -6.59 25.40 10.69
N VAL A 103 -6.29 25.19 9.41
CA VAL A 103 -5.30 26.01 8.68
C VAL A 103 -5.99 27.04 7.78
N PRO A 104 -5.59 28.32 7.81
CA PRO A 104 -6.13 29.33 6.90
C PRO A 104 -5.76 29.06 5.44
N ALA A 105 -6.75 29.10 4.54
CA ALA A 105 -6.59 28.88 3.10
C ALA A 105 -5.52 29.74 2.44
N GLY A 106 -5.55 31.04 2.74
CA GLY A 106 -4.61 32.01 2.18
C GLY A 106 -3.16 31.68 2.52
N ARG A 107 -2.89 31.07 3.67
CA ARG A 107 -1.54 30.67 4.07
C ARG A 107 -1.04 29.49 3.24
N VAL A 108 -1.88 28.47 3.05
CA VAL A 108 -1.57 27.33 2.18
C VAL A 108 -1.34 27.78 0.73
N ALA A 109 -2.16 28.71 0.23
CA ALA A 109 -2.00 29.28 -1.10
C ALA A 109 -0.65 30.00 -1.26
N LEU A 110 -0.20 30.74 -0.24
CA LEU A 110 1.12 31.38 -0.25
C LEU A 110 2.26 30.35 -0.28
N TRP A 111 2.13 29.25 0.44
CA TRP A 111 3.12 28.16 0.40
C TRP A 111 3.20 27.50 -0.97
N LEU A 112 2.06 27.24 -1.61
CA LEU A 112 2.01 26.71 -2.98
C LEU A 112 2.56 27.69 -4.01
N ARG A 113 2.31 29.00 -3.84
CA ARG A 113 2.90 30.05 -4.67
C ARG A 113 4.41 30.07 -4.55
N PHE A 114 4.96 30.02 -3.34
CA PHE A 114 6.40 29.88 -3.13
C PHE A 114 6.94 28.62 -3.82
N ALA A 115 6.30 27.47 -3.59
CA ALA A 115 6.69 26.20 -4.20
C ALA A 115 6.77 26.27 -5.72
N SER A 116 5.81 26.93 -6.36
CA SER A 116 5.75 27.05 -7.82
C SER A 116 6.91 27.82 -8.43
N GLN A 117 7.58 28.67 -7.64
CA GLN A 117 8.67 29.53 -8.09
C GLN A 117 10.03 28.86 -7.97
N CYS A 118 10.24 28.01 -6.95
CA CYS A 118 11.56 27.48 -6.64
C CYS A 118 11.66 25.95 -6.72
N VAL A 119 10.56 25.19 -6.63
CA VAL A 119 10.64 23.73 -6.55
C VAL A 119 10.93 23.09 -7.91
N VAL A 120 12.04 22.36 -7.98
CA VAL A 120 12.51 21.62 -9.17
C VAL A 120 12.50 20.09 -9.00
N GLY A 121 12.24 19.61 -7.78
CA GLY A 121 12.17 18.19 -7.46
C GLY A 121 10.79 17.79 -6.94
N THR A 122 10.66 17.61 -5.62
CA THR A 122 9.45 17.08 -4.98
C THR A 122 8.73 18.12 -4.14
N LEU A 123 7.44 18.34 -4.42
CA LEU A 123 6.51 19.07 -3.58
C LEU A 123 5.59 18.09 -2.86
N SER A 124 5.57 18.14 -1.53
CA SER A 124 4.66 17.38 -0.69
C SER A 124 3.96 18.30 0.31
N LEU A 125 2.63 18.30 0.32
CA LEU A 125 1.81 19.08 1.22
C LEU A 125 0.75 18.21 1.87
N TYR A 126 0.69 18.22 3.19
CA TYR A 126 -0.37 17.62 3.99
C TYR A 126 -1.08 18.74 4.74
N ALA A 127 -2.35 18.98 4.42
CA ALA A 127 -3.16 20.04 5.01
C ALA A 127 -4.42 19.46 5.69
N PRO A 128 -4.62 19.70 7.01
CA PRO A 128 -5.82 19.31 7.74
C PRO A 128 -7.00 20.19 7.33
N SER A 129 -8.13 20.09 8.03
CA SER A 129 -9.31 20.90 7.73
C SER A 129 -8.99 22.40 7.74
N PRO A 130 -9.57 23.19 6.80
CA PRO A 130 -9.43 24.63 6.80
C PRO A 130 -10.21 25.23 7.99
N LYS A 131 -9.86 26.47 8.35
CA LYS A 131 -10.45 27.19 9.51
C LYS A 131 -11.87 27.72 9.28
N ASP A 132 -12.40 27.60 8.07
CA ASP A 132 -13.74 28.11 7.76
C ASP A 132 -14.87 27.24 8.31
N ASP A 133 -15.90 27.94 8.80
CA ASP A 133 -17.03 27.45 9.61
C ASP A 133 -18.10 26.71 8.79
N GLY A 134 -17.69 25.73 7.97
CA GLY A 134 -18.61 24.79 7.29
C GLY A 134 -18.83 25.03 5.80
N GLU A 135 -18.19 26.04 5.19
CA GLU A 135 -18.18 26.23 3.73
C GLU A 135 -16.98 25.54 3.05
N GLU A 136 -17.15 25.20 1.76
CA GLU A 136 -16.06 24.66 0.95
C GLU A 136 -14.99 25.72 0.68
N VAL A 137 -13.73 25.40 0.99
CA VAL A 137 -12.61 26.32 0.79
C VAL A 137 -11.86 25.99 -0.48
N THR A 138 -11.75 26.96 -1.38
CA THR A 138 -11.00 26.80 -2.63
C THR A 138 -9.49 26.98 -2.42
N LEU A 139 -8.70 26.13 -3.06
CA LEU A 139 -7.24 26.17 -3.04
C LEU A 139 -6.71 26.02 -4.45
N GLU A 140 -6.10 27.08 -4.98
CA GLU A 140 -5.46 27.04 -6.29
C GLU A 140 -4.07 26.39 -6.19
N LEU A 141 -3.77 25.45 -7.08
CA LEU A 141 -2.45 24.88 -7.26
C LEU A 141 -1.74 25.56 -8.45
N PRO A 142 -0.75 26.42 -8.24
CA PRO A 142 -0.07 27.07 -9.36
C PRO A 142 0.73 26.09 -10.23
N ALA A 143 0.99 26.47 -11.48
CA ALA A 143 1.76 25.66 -12.42
C ALA A 143 3.23 25.54 -11.99
N CYS A 144 3.55 24.48 -11.25
CA CYS A 144 4.88 24.17 -10.76
C CYS A 144 5.76 23.60 -11.89
N LYS A 145 6.22 24.44 -12.82
CA LYS A 145 6.92 24.02 -14.05
C LYS A 145 8.14 23.13 -13.79
N GLY A 146 8.87 23.41 -12.71
CA GLY A 146 10.08 22.67 -12.32
C GLY A 146 9.80 21.36 -11.58
N ALA A 147 8.65 21.21 -10.93
CA ALA A 147 8.40 20.10 -10.03
C ALA A 147 8.28 18.76 -10.80
N LYS A 148 9.10 17.78 -10.41
CA LYS A 148 9.09 16.42 -10.96
C LYS A 148 8.06 15.53 -10.27
N LYS A 149 7.74 15.80 -9.01
CA LYS A 149 6.77 15.06 -8.21
C LYS A 149 5.93 16.01 -7.36
N ILE A 150 4.61 15.84 -7.39
CA ILE A 150 3.67 16.57 -6.54
C ILE A 150 2.83 15.57 -5.77
N THR A 151 2.81 15.68 -4.44
CA THR A 151 1.99 14.87 -3.53
C THR A 151 1.16 15.81 -2.65
N LEU A 152 -0.15 15.76 -2.80
CA LEU A 152 -1.09 16.55 -2.01
C LEU A 152 -1.97 15.60 -1.19
N PHE A 153 -2.03 15.84 0.11
CA PHE A 153 -2.98 15.23 1.02
C PHE A 153 -3.81 16.34 1.66
N LEU A 154 -5.06 16.47 1.23
CA LEU A 154 -5.92 17.59 1.62
C LEU A 154 -7.16 17.04 2.33
N ALA A 155 -7.54 17.56 3.49
CA ALA A 155 -8.81 17.22 4.12
C ALA A 155 -10.03 17.42 3.16
N LYS A 156 -11.14 16.74 3.43
CA LYS A 156 -12.31 16.68 2.52
C LYS A 156 -12.97 18.03 2.21
N SER A 157 -12.76 19.03 3.07
CA SER A 157 -13.30 20.38 2.98
C SER A 157 -12.53 21.30 2.01
N TRP A 158 -11.36 20.87 1.52
CA TRP A 158 -10.63 21.58 0.48
C TRP A 158 -11.18 21.26 -0.90
N ARG A 159 -11.42 22.30 -1.69
CA ARG A 159 -11.68 22.23 -3.14
C ARG A 159 -10.44 22.68 -3.89
N LEU A 160 -9.70 21.72 -4.45
CA LEU A 160 -8.52 21.98 -5.26
C LEU A 160 -8.95 22.53 -6.63
N GLN A 161 -8.41 23.69 -6.99
CA GLN A 161 -8.52 24.28 -8.31
C GLN A 161 -7.18 24.21 -9.02
N LEU A 162 -7.23 23.85 -10.30
CA LEU A 162 -6.06 23.74 -11.15
C LEU A 162 -6.00 24.96 -12.08
N PRO A 163 -4.79 25.37 -12.49
CA PRO A 163 -4.65 26.56 -13.29
C PRO A 163 -5.27 26.29 -14.68
N PRO A 164 -6.09 27.21 -15.22
CA PRO A 164 -6.74 27.01 -16.51
C PRO A 164 -5.72 26.92 -17.66
N ALA A 165 -4.55 27.52 -17.47
CA ALA A 165 -3.43 27.49 -18.40
C ALA A 165 -2.10 27.29 -17.65
N GLY A 166 -1.21 26.50 -18.23
CA GLY A 166 0.10 26.20 -17.67
C GLY A 166 0.43 24.72 -17.82
N LEU A 167 1.69 24.42 -18.13
CA LEU A 167 2.17 23.05 -18.28
C LEU A 167 3.04 22.67 -17.09
N PHE A 168 2.75 21.52 -16.50
CA PHE A 168 3.59 20.83 -15.54
C PHE A 168 4.67 20.05 -16.31
N MET A 169 5.57 20.78 -16.97
CA MET A 169 6.51 20.25 -17.96
C MET A 169 7.45 19.16 -17.42
N ALA A 170 7.90 19.30 -16.17
CA ALA A 170 8.80 18.36 -15.53
C ALA A 170 8.08 17.23 -14.78
N LEU A 171 6.75 17.30 -14.61
CA LEU A 171 6.02 16.44 -13.71
C LEU A 171 5.93 15.01 -14.24
N THR A 172 6.46 14.07 -13.45
CA THR A 172 6.50 12.64 -13.75
C THR A 172 5.64 11.82 -12.81
N SER A 173 5.34 12.34 -11.61
CA SER A 173 4.50 11.66 -10.62
C SER A 173 3.56 12.65 -9.94
N LEU A 174 2.26 12.38 -10.03
CA LEU A 174 1.20 13.16 -9.39
C LEU A 174 0.43 12.27 -8.44
N SER A 175 0.31 12.69 -7.19
CA SER A 175 -0.48 12.01 -6.17
C SER A 175 -1.41 13.01 -5.49
N ILE A 176 -2.72 12.85 -5.66
CA ILE A 176 -3.73 13.66 -4.98
C ILE A 176 -4.58 12.73 -4.12
N ARG A 177 -4.53 12.94 -2.80
CA ARG A 177 -5.22 12.15 -1.80
C ARG A 177 -6.15 13.04 -0.98
N ILE A 178 -7.39 12.62 -0.90
CA ILE A 178 -8.48 13.33 -0.22
C ILE A 178 -8.70 14.71 -0.89
N GLY A 179 -9.63 15.53 -0.40
CA GLY A 179 -10.06 16.77 -1.05
C GLY A 179 -11.12 16.57 -2.12
N ARG A 180 -11.63 17.68 -2.64
CA ARG A 180 -12.58 17.79 -3.74
C ARG A 180 -11.94 18.45 -4.95
N MET A 181 -12.38 18.09 -6.16
CA MET A 181 -11.95 18.78 -7.38
C MET A 181 -12.98 18.66 -8.50
N GLU A 182 -12.88 19.56 -9.48
CA GLU A 182 -13.74 19.51 -10.67
C GLU A 182 -13.25 18.41 -11.63
N GLY A 183 -14.18 17.61 -12.17
CA GLY A 183 -13.83 16.49 -13.06
C GLY A 183 -13.24 16.94 -14.41
N SER A 184 -13.70 18.09 -14.92
CA SER A 184 -13.17 18.70 -16.15
C SER A 184 -11.74 19.18 -15.97
N GLU A 185 -11.42 19.81 -14.84
CA GLU A 185 -10.06 20.25 -14.49
C GLU A 185 -9.11 19.06 -14.34
N LEU A 186 -9.54 17.99 -13.66
CA LEU A 186 -8.75 16.77 -13.54
C LEU A 186 -8.43 16.15 -14.90
N THR A 187 -9.45 16.09 -15.78
CA THR A 187 -9.30 15.57 -17.15
C THR A 187 -8.32 16.42 -17.95
N ALA A 188 -8.46 17.75 -17.89
CA ALA A 188 -7.56 18.68 -18.56
C ALA A 188 -6.12 18.53 -18.05
N LEU A 189 -5.93 18.42 -16.74
CA LEU A 189 -4.61 18.26 -16.12
C LEU A 189 -3.88 17.02 -16.64
N VAL A 190 -4.55 15.87 -16.62
CA VAL A 190 -3.94 14.59 -17.00
C VAL A 190 -3.78 14.47 -18.52
N CYS A 191 -4.73 14.97 -19.31
CA CYS A 191 -4.71 14.83 -20.77
C CYS A 191 -3.85 15.89 -21.47
N THR A 192 -3.76 17.10 -20.93
CA THR A 192 -3.15 18.24 -21.67
C THR A 192 -2.01 18.92 -20.92
N GLN A 193 -2.08 19.02 -19.59
CA GLN A 193 -1.13 19.84 -18.84
C GLN A 193 0.12 19.08 -18.34
N CYS A 194 0.10 17.75 -18.34
CA CYS A 194 1.17 16.91 -17.80
C CYS A 194 1.82 15.99 -18.87
N PRO A 195 2.60 16.51 -19.83
CA PRO A 195 3.08 15.75 -20.99
C PRO A 195 4.13 14.66 -20.68
N ARG A 196 4.72 14.67 -19.48
CA ARG A 196 5.75 13.70 -19.04
C ARG A 196 5.28 12.82 -17.90
N LEU A 197 3.99 12.83 -17.58
CA LEU A 197 3.45 12.12 -16.43
C LEU A 197 3.59 10.61 -16.62
N LYS A 198 4.30 9.95 -15.71
CA LYS A 198 4.52 8.50 -15.72
C LYS A 198 3.66 7.79 -14.68
N SER A 199 3.38 8.45 -13.55
CA SER A 199 2.68 7.86 -12.41
C SER A 199 1.57 8.79 -11.93
N LEU A 200 0.34 8.27 -11.87
CA LEU A 200 -0.84 8.99 -11.39
C LEU A 200 -1.47 8.21 -10.24
N ASN A 201 -1.62 8.85 -9.07
CA ASN A 201 -2.31 8.28 -7.91
C ASN A 201 -3.42 9.23 -7.45
N LEU A 202 -4.67 8.77 -7.53
CA LEU A 202 -5.84 9.57 -7.19
C LEU A 202 -6.71 8.85 -6.18
N SER A 203 -7.07 9.56 -5.11
CA SER A 203 -8.04 9.13 -4.12
C SER A 203 -8.83 10.34 -3.62
N THR A 204 -9.72 10.87 -4.46
CA THR A 204 -10.41 12.16 -4.26
C THR A 204 -11.92 12.04 -4.52
N MET A 205 -12.68 13.10 -4.23
CA MET A 205 -14.11 13.21 -4.52
C MET A 205 -14.33 14.27 -5.60
N LEU A 206 -14.98 13.91 -6.71
CA LEU A 206 -15.36 14.92 -7.70
C LEU A 206 -16.53 15.76 -7.18
N VAL A 207 -16.55 17.05 -7.49
CA VAL A 207 -17.60 17.99 -7.03
C VAL A 207 -18.99 17.54 -7.50
N ALA A 208 -19.08 17.17 -8.78
CA ALA A 208 -20.28 16.62 -9.40
C ALA A 208 -20.00 15.24 -10.00
N THR A 209 -21.07 14.53 -10.34
CA THR A 209 -20.93 13.26 -11.07
C THR A 209 -20.36 13.52 -12.46
N PHE A 210 -19.24 12.89 -12.80
CA PHE A 210 -18.50 13.18 -14.03
C PHE A 210 -17.99 11.92 -14.73
N ASP A 211 -17.84 12.01 -16.07
CA ASP A 211 -17.22 10.98 -16.90
C ASP A 211 -15.72 11.29 -17.05
N PHE A 212 -14.91 10.62 -16.24
CA PHE A 212 -13.50 10.92 -16.12
C PHE A 212 -12.69 10.26 -17.24
N THR A 213 -11.90 11.05 -17.96
CA THR A 213 -11.11 10.56 -19.09
C THR A 213 -9.62 10.78 -18.85
N ILE A 214 -8.82 9.76 -19.16
CA ILE A 214 -7.36 9.76 -19.12
C ILE A 214 -6.86 9.40 -20.52
N ARG A 215 -6.26 10.36 -21.22
CA ARG A 215 -5.54 10.13 -22.48
C ARG A 215 -4.10 10.59 -22.31
N SER A 216 -3.15 9.66 -22.29
CA SER A 216 -1.74 10.00 -22.09
C SER A 216 -0.80 8.95 -22.68
N ASP A 217 0.16 9.40 -23.48
CA ASP A 217 1.18 8.54 -24.09
C ASP A 217 2.39 8.29 -23.18
N SER A 218 2.48 8.97 -22.03
CA SER A 218 3.61 8.88 -21.11
C SER A 218 3.34 8.04 -19.86
N LEU A 219 2.08 7.78 -19.52
CA LEU A 219 1.68 7.06 -18.31
C LEU A 219 2.14 5.60 -18.33
N LEU A 220 2.78 5.18 -17.24
CA LEU A 220 3.24 3.81 -16.97
C LEU A 220 2.44 3.18 -15.80
N LEU A 221 2.04 3.99 -14.82
CA LEU A 221 1.29 3.55 -13.64
C LEU A 221 0.10 4.47 -13.38
N VAL A 222 -1.09 3.88 -13.22
CA VAL A 222 -2.31 4.57 -12.80
C VAL A 222 -2.90 3.86 -11.60
N TRP A 223 -3.13 4.60 -10.52
CA TRP A 223 -3.73 4.12 -9.29
C TRP A 223 -4.95 4.98 -8.95
N LEU A 224 -6.14 4.48 -9.22
CA LEU A 224 -7.41 5.14 -8.89
C LEU A 224 -8.06 4.38 -7.74
N HIS A 225 -8.09 4.98 -6.56
CA HIS A 225 -8.64 4.38 -5.36
C HIS A 225 -9.77 5.23 -4.79
N ARG A 226 -10.98 4.66 -4.65
CA ARG A 226 -12.14 5.36 -4.05
C ARG A 226 -12.44 6.73 -4.69
N LEU A 227 -12.37 6.81 -6.02
CA LEU A 227 -12.65 8.04 -6.77
C LEU A 227 -14.17 8.27 -6.83
N LYS A 228 -14.69 9.08 -5.90
CA LYS A 228 -16.14 9.27 -5.72
C LYS A 228 -16.72 10.19 -6.79
N ASN A 229 -18.03 10.07 -7.03
CA ASN A 229 -18.78 10.84 -8.02
C ASN A 229 -18.24 10.67 -9.45
N THR A 230 -17.74 9.47 -9.78
CA THR A 230 -17.35 9.13 -11.15
C THR A 230 -18.37 8.15 -11.71
N ARG A 231 -19.03 8.52 -12.80
CA ARG A 231 -19.99 7.64 -13.48
C ARG A 231 -19.24 6.66 -14.37
N ARG A 232 -18.42 7.17 -15.28
CA ARG A 232 -17.63 6.37 -16.22
C ARG A 232 -16.16 6.79 -16.21
N ILE A 233 -15.27 5.81 -16.36
CA ILE A 233 -13.84 6.04 -16.55
C ILE A 233 -13.42 5.58 -17.94
N GLU A 234 -12.76 6.45 -18.71
CA GLU A 234 -12.12 6.09 -19.97
C GLU A 234 -10.60 6.25 -19.85
N ILE A 235 -9.84 5.18 -20.10
CA ILE A 235 -8.38 5.19 -20.08
C ILE A 235 -7.85 4.79 -21.45
N VAL A 236 -7.11 5.70 -22.09
CA VAL A 236 -6.33 5.45 -23.31
C VAL A 236 -4.88 5.80 -23.00
N ALA A 237 -4.09 4.77 -22.70
CA ALA A 237 -2.69 4.92 -22.30
C ALA A 237 -1.83 3.79 -22.90
N PRO A 238 -1.24 3.99 -24.09
CA PRO A 238 -0.57 2.93 -24.85
C PRO A 238 0.71 2.39 -24.20
N ARG A 239 1.27 3.11 -23.22
CA ARG A 239 2.46 2.70 -22.46
C ARG A 239 2.16 2.23 -21.03
N LEU A 240 0.88 2.15 -20.65
CA LEU A 240 0.49 1.78 -19.29
C LEU A 240 0.89 0.33 -19.00
N GLU A 241 1.67 0.14 -17.94
CA GLU A 241 2.16 -1.17 -17.50
C GLU A 241 1.43 -1.65 -16.23
N GLU A 242 1.03 -0.73 -15.36
CA GLU A 242 0.37 -1.01 -14.09
C GLU A 242 -0.91 -0.20 -13.90
N LEU A 243 -2.00 -0.88 -13.59
CA LEU A 243 -3.30 -0.25 -13.33
C LEU A 243 -3.92 -0.79 -12.05
N PHE A 244 -4.34 0.11 -11.18
CA PHE A 244 -5.17 -0.20 -10.02
C PHE A 244 -6.47 0.60 -10.10
N LEU A 245 -7.61 -0.10 -10.00
CA LEU A 245 -8.95 0.48 -9.97
C LEU A 245 -9.72 -0.04 -8.75
N SER A 246 -10.40 0.85 -8.03
CA SER A 246 -11.40 0.46 -7.02
C SER A 246 -12.63 1.33 -7.04
N TYR A 247 -13.79 0.74 -6.71
CA TYR A 247 -15.10 1.39 -6.65
C TYR A 247 -15.52 2.12 -7.95
N VAL A 248 -15.27 1.50 -9.11
CA VAL A 248 -15.66 2.05 -10.42
C VAL A 248 -17.00 1.45 -10.87
N THR A 249 -17.87 2.30 -11.44
CA THR A 249 -19.22 1.89 -11.92
C THR A 249 -19.22 1.48 -13.39
N GLU A 250 -18.54 2.24 -14.25
CA GLU A 250 -18.35 1.95 -15.68
C GLU A 250 -16.91 2.26 -16.08
N ALA A 251 -16.30 1.41 -16.91
CA ALA A 251 -14.89 1.54 -17.29
C ALA A 251 -14.67 1.13 -18.76
N ARG A 252 -13.90 1.93 -19.50
CA ARG A 252 -13.39 1.58 -20.83
C ARG A 252 -11.88 1.76 -20.85
N ILE A 253 -11.15 0.68 -21.08
CA ILE A 253 -9.69 0.65 -20.90
C ILE A 253 -9.02 0.18 -22.19
N SER A 254 -8.07 0.99 -22.66
CA SER A 254 -7.20 0.73 -23.81
C SER A 254 -5.76 0.91 -23.35
N ALA A 255 -5.08 -0.21 -23.09
CA ALA A 255 -3.75 -0.27 -22.48
C ALA A 255 -3.00 -1.53 -22.99
N PRO A 256 -2.48 -1.51 -24.22
CA PRO A 256 -1.89 -2.69 -24.87
C PRO A 256 -0.68 -3.28 -24.15
N LYS A 257 0.04 -2.47 -23.36
CA LYS A 257 1.23 -2.89 -22.60
C LYS A 257 0.93 -3.26 -21.14
N LEU A 258 -0.34 -3.34 -20.76
CA LEU A 258 -0.73 -3.61 -19.38
C LEU A 258 -0.20 -4.98 -18.95
N ALA A 259 0.60 -4.99 -17.89
CA ALA A 259 1.23 -6.19 -17.36
C ALA A 259 0.75 -6.51 -15.95
N LYS A 260 0.41 -5.50 -15.14
CA LYS A 260 -0.14 -5.68 -13.79
C LYS A 260 -1.48 -4.97 -13.68
N PHE A 261 -2.49 -5.70 -13.25
CA PHE A 261 -3.84 -5.16 -13.11
C PHE A 261 -4.44 -5.55 -11.77
N ALA A 262 -4.88 -4.55 -11.00
CA ALA A 262 -5.59 -4.72 -9.75
C ALA A 262 -7.01 -4.16 -9.87
N TRP A 263 -8.00 -5.03 -9.68
CA TRP A 263 -9.43 -4.73 -9.80
C TRP A 263 -10.14 -4.94 -8.45
N HIS A 264 -10.48 -3.86 -7.77
CA HIS A 264 -11.16 -3.87 -6.47
C HIS A 264 -12.51 -3.14 -6.55
N CYS A 265 -13.31 -3.45 -7.57
CA CYS A 265 -14.68 -2.93 -7.71
C CYS A 265 -15.69 -3.96 -7.17
N GLU A 266 -16.87 -3.51 -6.79
CA GLU A 266 -17.88 -4.35 -6.12
C GLU A 266 -18.62 -5.32 -7.07
N TYR A 267 -18.60 -5.05 -8.37
CA TYR A 267 -19.21 -5.92 -9.39
C TYR A 267 -18.44 -5.84 -10.72
N TYR A 268 -18.71 -6.78 -11.63
CA TYR A 268 -18.23 -6.72 -13.01
C TYR A 268 -19.34 -7.03 -14.02
N ASP A 269 -19.59 -6.09 -14.93
CA ASP A 269 -20.50 -6.24 -16.07
C ASP A 269 -19.72 -6.01 -17.38
N PRO A 270 -19.59 -7.01 -18.28
CA PRO A 270 -18.91 -6.88 -19.57
C PRO A 270 -19.44 -5.73 -20.45
N TYR A 271 -20.71 -5.34 -20.31
CA TYR A 271 -21.28 -4.24 -21.09
C TYR A 271 -20.78 -2.87 -20.59
N ARG A 272 -20.55 -2.75 -19.27
CA ARG A 272 -20.09 -1.53 -18.60
C ARG A 272 -18.58 -1.45 -18.44
N HIS A 273 -17.90 -2.60 -18.41
CA HIS A 273 -16.47 -2.74 -18.20
C HIS A 273 -15.81 -3.35 -19.44
N GLN A 274 -15.32 -2.48 -20.31
CA GLN A 274 -14.80 -2.86 -21.62
C GLN A 274 -13.27 -2.75 -21.62
N PHE A 275 -12.61 -3.88 -21.83
CA PHE A 275 -11.17 -3.95 -22.10
C PHE A 275 -10.97 -4.05 -23.61
N VAL A 276 -10.67 -2.92 -24.26
CA VAL A 276 -10.66 -2.81 -25.73
C VAL A 276 -9.35 -3.34 -26.31
N ASP A 277 -8.23 -2.85 -25.77
CA ASP A 277 -6.88 -3.18 -26.22
C ASP A 277 -6.04 -3.50 -25.00
N VAL A 278 -6.34 -4.64 -24.38
CA VAL A 278 -5.62 -5.17 -23.21
C VAL A 278 -5.22 -6.60 -23.53
N GLY A 279 -3.94 -6.92 -23.33
CA GLY A 279 -3.44 -8.26 -23.58
C GLY A 279 -4.13 -9.31 -22.73
N ARG A 280 -4.38 -10.50 -23.31
CA ARG A 280 -4.94 -11.66 -22.59
C ARG A 280 -3.94 -12.35 -21.65
N ARG A 281 -2.68 -11.87 -21.62
CA ARG A 281 -1.62 -12.39 -20.77
C ARG A 281 -1.12 -11.29 -19.84
N LEU A 282 -1.21 -11.52 -18.54
CA LEU A 282 -0.74 -10.59 -17.52
C LEU A 282 0.41 -11.20 -16.70
N LYS A 283 1.25 -10.35 -16.12
CA LYS A 283 2.22 -10.78 -15.10
C LYS A 283 1.55 -10.89 -13.73
N LEU A 284 0.66 -9.95 -13.41
CA LEU A 284 -0.06 -9.90 -12.14
C LEU A 284 -1.51 -9.53 -12.38
N LEU A 285 -2.43 -10.33 -11.85
CA LEU A 285 -3.84 -9.97 -11.72
C LEU A 285 -4.22 -10.05 -10.24
N GLU A 286 -4.66 -8.94 -9.67
CA GLU A 286 -5.13 -8.85 -8.30
C GLU A 286 -6.62 -8.48 -8.30
N THR A 287 -7.44 -9.19 -7.54
CA THR A 287 -8.85 -8.83 -7.40
C THR A 287 -9.35 -9.06 -5.99
N GLY A 288 -10.04 -8.05 -5.47
CA GLY A 288 -10.87 -8.18 -4.26
C GLY A 288 -12.22 -8.78 -4.64
N THR A 289 -12.69 -9.77 -3.91
CA THR A 289 -13.85 -10.57 -4.29
C THR A 289 -15.06 -10.25 -3.42
N ARG A 290 -16.11 -9.80 -4.09
CA ARG A 290 -17.50 -10.15 -3.78
C ARG A 290 -18.01 -11.03 -4.94
N GLU A 291 -18.85 -12.02 -4.62
CA GLU A 291 -19.00 -13.29 -5.35
C GLU A 291 -19.32 -13.21 -6.86
N SER A 292 -19.99 -12.16 -7.33
CA SER A 292 -20.55 -12.08 -8.69
C SER A 292 -19.56 -11.69 -9.81
N ILE A 293 -18.33 -11.31 -9.45
CA ILE A 293 -17.36 -10.69 -10.37
C ILE A 293 -16.56 -11.72 -11.17
N LEU A 294 -16.27 -12.86 -10.55
CA LEU A 294 -15.12 -13.69 -10.93
C LEU A 294 -15.29 -14.37 -12.30
N SER A 295 -16.45 -14.96 -12.61
CA SER A 295 -16.55 -15.84 -13.79
C SER A 295 -16.45 -15.09 -15.12
N SER A 296 -17.00 -13.88 -15.21
CA SER A 296 -16.99 -13.09 -16.45
C SER A 296 -15.73 -12.24 -16.59
N PHE A 297 -15.18 -11.78 -15.46
CA PHE A 297 -13.94 -11.00 -15.43
C PHE A 297 -12.72 -11.88 -15.73
N MET A 298 -12.63 -13.06 -15.09
CA MET A 298 -11.48 -13.96 -15.28
C MET A 298 -11.36 -14.49 -16.72
N LYS A 299 -12.48 -14.66 -17.43
CA LYS A 299 -12.50 -15.08 -18.85
C LYS A 299 -11.86 -14.07 -19.81
N GLN A 300 -11.58 -12.85 -19.36
CA GLN A 300 -10.88 -11.85 -20.18
C GLN A 300 -9.40 -12.19 -20.35
N PHE A 301 -8.83 -12.97 -19.43
CA PHE A 301 -7.40 -13.30 -19.40
C PHE A 301 -7.21 -14.82 -19.53
N ASP A 302 -6.28 -15.23 -20.39
CA ASP A 302 -6.00 -16.64 -20.65
C ASP A 302 -4.90 -17.17 -19.73
N GLU A 303 -3.86 -16.34 -19.49
CA GLU A 303 -2.70 -16.70 -18.67
C GLU A 303 -2.27 -15.52 -17.79
N VAL A 304 -1.92 -15.80 -16.54
CA VAL A 304 -1.40 -14.82 -15.58
C VAL A 304 -0.21 -15.44 -14.85
N ASP A 305 0.95 -14.78 -14.76
CA ASP A 305 2.06 -15.36 -13.99
C ASP A 305 1.72 -15.48 -12.49
N GLU A 306 1.15 -14.43 -11.91
CA GLU A 306 0.69 -14.38 -10.52
C GLU A 306 -0.77 -13.90 -10.42
N LEU A 307 -1.66 -14.75 -9.91
CA LEU A 307 -3.06 -14.42 -9.63
C LEU A 307 -3.23 -14.22 -8.11
N LYS A 308 -3.66 -13.04 -7.69
CA LYS A 308 -3.99 -12.72 -6.29
C LYS A 308 -5.49 -12.54 -6.12
N LEU A 309 -6.07 -13.33 -5.24
CA LEU A 309 -7.49 -13.29 -4.89
C LEU A 309 -7.63 -12.90 -3.43
N GLU A 310 -8.36 -11.83 -3.15
CA GLU A 310 -8.69 -11.42 -1.79
C GLU A 310 -10.16 -11.69 -1.50
N PHE A 311 -10.47 -12.41 -0.42
CA PHE A 311 -11.83 -12.79 -0.04
C PHE A 311 -12.23 -12.12 1.26
N TYR A 312 -13.39 -11.45 1.25
CA TYR A 312 -14.07 -10.94 2.43
C TYR A 312 -15.32 -11.79 2.63
N MET A 313 -15.26 -12.79 3.51
CA MET A 313 -16.39 -13.70 3.71
C MET A 313 -17.41 -13.08 4.66
N GLU A 314 -18.34 -12.30 4.11
CA GLU A 314 -19.68 -12.08 4.70
C GLU A 314 -20.62 -13.07 3.98
N ILE A 315 -21.12 -14.12 4.64
CA ILE A 315 -21.95 -15.18 4.01
C ILE A 315 -23.26 -14.54 3.48
N PRO A 316 -23.56 -14.50 2.15
CA PRO A 316 -24.05 -15.66 1.34
C PRO A 316 -23.63 -15.61 -0.18
N SER A 317 -23.56 -16.64 -1.04
CA SER A 317 -23.87 -18.08 -1.08
C SER A 317 -22.72 -18.84 -1.79
N TYR A 318 -22.16 -19.88 -1.15
CA TYR A 318 -21.03 -20.68 -1.66
C TYR A 318 -21.18 -21.18 -3.12
N GLU A 319 -22.41 -21.42 -3.57
CA GLU A 319 -22.71 -21.84 -4.95
C GLU A 319 -22.32 -20.78 -6.00
N SER A 320 -22.57 -19.49 -5.70
CA SER A 320 -22.18 -18.37 -6.55
C SER A 320 -20.65 -18.31 -6.70
N PHE A 321 -19.92 -18.54 -5.61
CA PHE A 321 -18.46 -18.61 -5.62
C PHE A 321 -17.94 -19.75 -6.50
N LEU A 322 -18.46 -20.97 -6.35
CA LEU A 322 -18.05 -22.12 -7.16
C LEU A 322 -18.32 -21.89 -8.65
N ASN A 323 -19.48 -21.31 -8.98
CA ASN A 323 -19.80 -20.93 -10.35
C ASN A 323 -18.90 -19.80 -10.87
N GLY A 324 -18.54 -18.87 -9.99
CA GLY A 324 -17.63 -17.75 -10.22
C GLY A 324 -16.20 -18.18 -10.56
N THR A 325 -15.74 -19.28 -9.96
CA THR A 325 -14.33 -19.69 -9.97
C THR A 325 -14.07 -20.99 -10.72
N ASN A 326 -15.07 -21.52 -11.42
CA ASN A 326 -14.93 -22.74 -12.24
C ASN A 326 -13.92 -22.65 -13.40
N LYS A 327 -13.56 -21.42 -13.82
CA LYS A 327 -12.62 -21.16 -14.92
C LYS A 327 -11.74 -19.97 -14.58
N LEU A 328 -10.59 -20.26 -13.98
CA LEU A 328 -9.55 -19.29 -13.71
C LEU A 328 -8.54 -19.24 -14.87
N PRO A 329 -7.85 -18.11 -15.09
CA PRO A 329 -6.74 -18.06 -16.02
C PRO A 329 -5.65 -19.04 -15.59
N LYS A 330 -4.89 -19.57 -16.55
CA LYS A 330 -3.73 -20.41 -16.21
C LYS A 330 -2.73 -19.56 -15.44
N CYS A 331 -2.37 -20.03 -14.25
CA CYS A 331 -1.54 -19.33 -13.31
C CYS A 331 -0.32 -20.14 -12.89
N LYS A 332 0.85 -19.50 -12.70
CA LYS A 332 2.04 -20.16 -12.10
C LYS A 332 2.01 -20.01 -10.59
N THR A 333 1.66 -18.83 -10.10
CA THR A 333 1.51 -18.51 -8.69
C THR A 333 0.07 -18.12 -8.41
N LEU A 334 -0.57 -18.81 -7.47
CA LEU A 334 -1.87 -18.45 -6.94
C LEU A 334 -1.67 -17.94 -5.50
N SER A 335 -2.03 -16.69 -5.25
CA SER A 335 -2.06 -16.11 -3.92
C SER A 335 -3.51 -15.89 -3.49
N VAL A 336 -3.86 -16.35 -2.29
CA VAL A 336 -5.19 -16.23 -1.72
C VAL A 336 -5.08 -15.55 -0.36
N THR A 337 -5.67 -14.36 -0.25
CA THR A 337 -5.78 -13.63 1.03
C THR A 337 -7.21 -13.78 1.54
N LEU A 338 -7.35 -14.23 2.79
CA LEU A 338 -8.63 -14.54 3.40
C LEU A 338 -8.84 -13.60 4.58
N PHE A 339 -9.85 -12.74 4.47
CA PHE A 339 -10.38 -11.91 5.55
C PHE A 339 -11.63 -12.62 6.08
N CYS A 340 -11.47 -13.33 7.19
CA CYS A 340 -12.41 -14.35 7.63
C CYS A 340 -12.86 -14.09 9.07
N SER A 341 -14.17 -14.09 9.32
CA SER A 341 -14.75 -14.14 10.68
C SER A 341 -14.90 -15.57 11.21
N ASP A 342 -15.11 -16.56 10.33
CA ASP A 342 -15.42 -17.95 10.69
C ASP A 342 -14.63 -18.97 9.86
N ASP A 343 -13.96 -19.94 10.47
CA ASP A 343 -13.09 -20.94 9.81
C ASP A 343 -13.80 -21.91 8.82
N HIS A 344 -15.07 -21.69 8.49
CA HIS A 344 -15.90 -22.68 7.79
C HIS A 344 -15.72 -22.69 6.26
N GLY A 345 -15.41 -23.86 5.70
CA GLY A 345 -15.39 -24.11 4.24
C GLY A 345 -14.12 -23.67 3.53
N LEU A 346 -13.06 -23.35 4.26
CA LEU A 346 -11.79 -22.88 3.73
C LEU A 346 -11.09 -23.93 2.86
N ALA A 347 -10.96 -25.17 3.37
CA ALA A 347 -10.27 -26.22 2.64
C ALA A 347 -10.98 -26.60 1.33
N PRO A 348 -12.32 -26.82 1.29
CA PRO A 348 -13.06 -27.01 0.05
C PRO A 348 -12.91 -25.86 -0.95
N THR A 349 -12.94 -24.62 -0.48
CA THR A 349 -12.76 -23.41 -1.32
C THR A 349 -11.39 -23.41 -1.99
N LEU A 350 -10.31 -23.61 -1.21
CA LEU A 350 -8.95 -23.63 -1.72
C LEU A 350 -8.71 -24.80 -2.70
N LEU A 351 -9.25 -25.98 -2.40
CA LEU A 351 -9.18 -27.13 -3.31
C LEU A 351 -9.93 -26.89 -4.62
N HIS A 352 -11.10 -26.25 -4.56
CA HIS A 352 -11.82 -25.85 -5.77
C HIS A 352 -10.98 -24.90 -6.64
N LEU A 353 -10.37 -23.88 -6.03
CA LEU A 353 -9.50 -22.94 -6.76
C LEU A 353 -8.29 -23.64 -7.41
N LEU A 354 -7.66 -24.57 -6.70
CA LEU A 354 -6.54 -25.36 -7.24
C LEU A 354 -6.96 -26.29 -8.39
N LYS A 355 -8.15 -26.90 -8.29
CA LYS A 355 -8.73 -27.70 -9.36
C LYS A 355 -9.01 -26.84 -10.59
N SER A 356 -9.51 -25.61 -10.39
CA SER A 356 -9.80 -24.64 -11.45
C SER A 356 -8.53 -24.01 -12.06
N CYS A 357 -7.42 -23.89 -11.33
CA CYS A 357 -6.10 -23.46 -11.84
C CYS A 357 -5.05 -24.60 -11.72
N ASN A 358 -5.23 -25.69 -12.47
CA ASN A 358 -4.36 -26.87 -12.39
C ASN A 358 -2.89 -26.66 -12.85
N SER A 359 -2.58 -25.52 -13.45
CA SER A 359 -1.22 -25.11 -13.84
C SER A 359 -0.41 -24.51 -12.69
N THR A 360 -1.04 -24.27 -11.53
CA THR A 360 -0.41 -23.62 -10.37
C THR A 360 0.79 -24.41 -9.89
N ARG A 361 1.94 -23.74 -9.79
CA ARG A 361 3.18 -24.30 -9.21
C ARG A 361 3.39 -23.87 -7.77
N THR A 362 3.03 -22.63 -7.46
CA THR A 362 3.18 -22.06 -6.11
C THR A 362 1.83 -21.58 -5.61
N LEU A 363 1.39 -22.11 -4.48
CA LEU A 363 0.24 -21.59 -3.73
C LEU A 363 0.73 -20.77 -2.54
N SER A 364 0.20 -19.57 -2.36
CA SER A 364 0.45 -18.71 -1.19
C SER A 364 -0.87 -18.37 -0.54
N ILE A 365 -1.07 -18.73 0.72
CA ILE A 365 -2.29 -18.46 1.49
C ILE A 365 -1.94 -17.51 2.62
N VAL A 366 -2.73 -16.45 2.78
CA VAL A 366 -2.60 -15.48 3.87
C VAL A 366 -3.91 -15.42 4.64
N PHE A 367 -3.89 -15.79 5.92
CA PHE A 367 -5.03 -15.67 6.82
C PHE A 367 -4.91 -14.37 7.62
N MET A 368 -5.84 -13.44 7.43
CA MET A 368 -5.90 -12.17 8.14
C MET A 368 -6.97 -12.24 9.24
N SER A 369 -6.63 -11.79 10.46
CA SER A 369 -7.57 -11.71 11.57
C SER A 369 -8.42 -10.44 11.46
N SER A 370 -9.75 -10.57 11.47
CA SER A 370 -10.66 -9.45 11.73
C SER A 370 -10.82 -9.27 13.24
N TYR A 371 -10.62 -8.04 13.72
CA TYR A 371 -10.93 -7.65 15.09
C TYR A 371 -12.45 -7.63 15.26
N ASP A 372 -13.07 -8.77 15.53
CA ASP A 372 -14.36 -8.92 16.22
C ASP A 372 -14.67 -10.43 16.31
N LEU A 373 -14.42 -11.01 17.49
CA LEU A 373 -14.73 -12.40 17.80
C LEU A 373 -16.22 -12.49 18.14
N MET A 374 -17.03 -12.94 17.20
CA MET A 374 -18.34 -13.52 17.50
C MET A 374 -18.35 -14.89 16.85
N GLU A 375 -18.23 -15.95 17.66
CA GLU A 375 -18.28 -17.35 17.20
C GLU A 375 -19.64 -17.63 16.56
N PHE A 376 -19.71 -17.67 15.22
CA PHE A 376 -20.90 -18.15 14.53
C PHE A 376 -20.75 -19.65 14.23
N PHE A 377 -21.64 -20.46 14.79
CA PHE A 377 -21.70 -21.90 14.48
C PHE A 377 -22.21 -22.12 13.05
N CYS A 378 -21.47 -22.88 12.24
CA CYS A 378 -21.91 -23.33 10.92
C CYS A 378 -23.21 -24.15 10.99
N PRO A 379 -24.29 -23.68 10.35
CA PRO A 379 -25.55 -24.43 10.29
C PRO A 379 -25.37 -25.78 9.59
N LEU A 380 -26.13 -26.79 10.01
CA LEU A 380 -26.17 -28.10 9.33
C LEU A 380 -26.58 -28.01 7.84
N SER A 381 -27.21 -26.92 7.43
CA SER A 381 -27.57 -26.59 6.05
C SER A 381 -26.45 -25.93 5.23
N CYS A 382 -25.27 -25.69 5.81
CA CYS A 382 -24.14 -25.11 5.09
C CYS A 382 -23.62 -26.06 4.01
N TYR A 383 -23.59 -25.59 2.76
CA TYR A 383 -23.00 -26.30 1.61
C TYR A 383 -21.51 -26.64 1.78
N CYS A 384 -20.81 -26.01 2.74
CA CYS A 384 -19.46 -26.40 3.11
C CYS A 384 -19.36 -27.88 3.56
N ARG A 385 -20.42 -28.44 4.17
CA ARG A 385 -20.48 -29.85 4.59
C ARG A 385 -20.91 -30.81 3.46
N SER A 386 -21.51 -30.32 2.38
CA SER A 386 -21.90 -31.18 1.25
C SER A 386 -20.72 -31.56 0.35
N PHE A 387 -19.63 -30.78 0.37
CA PHE A 387 -18.38 -31.15 -0.29
C PHE A 387 -17.72 -32.38 0.36
N GLU A 388 -17.85 -32.55 1.67
CA GLU A 388 -17.41 -33.77 2.38
C GLU A 388 -18.25 -35.00 1.98
N GLY A 389 -19.48 -34.81 1.50
CA GLY A 389 -20.40 -35.90 1.16
C GLY A 389 -20.44 -36.33 -0.31
N ASN A 390 -20.10 -35.46 -1.27
CA ASN A 390 -20.42 -35.70 -2.69
C ASN A 390 -19.26 -35.67 -3.71
N SER A 391 -18.01 -35.43 -3.30
CA SER A 391 -16.87 -35.70 -4.19
C SER A 391 -15.64 -36.13 -3.40
N GLY A 392 -15.20 -37.37 -3.60
CA GLY A 392 -13.98 -37.89 -3.00
C GLY A 392 -12.80 -36.97 -3.28
N THR A 393 -12.21 -36.41 -2.22
CA THR A 393 -10.96 -35.63 -2.27
C THR A 393 -9.79 -36.45 -2.85
N ASP A 394 -9.94 -37.76 -2.91
CA ASP A 394 -9.04 -38.73 -3.56
C ASP A 394 -8.94 -38.57 -5.10
N ASP A 395 -9.86 -37.85 -5.75
CA ASP A 395 -9.88 -37.67 -7.22
C ASP A 395 -9.26 -36.34 -7.70
N ILE A 396 -8.71 -35.53 -6.78
CA ILE A 396 -8.08 -34.24 -7.13
C ILE A 396 -6.58 -34.44 -7.42
N SER A 397 -6.23 -34.38 -8.70
CA SER A 397 -4.83 -34.46 -9.17
C SER A 397 -4.23 -33.07 -9.41
N LEU A 398 -3.27 -32.67 -8.58
CA LEU A 398 -2.55 -31.38 -8.68
C LEU A 398 -1.13 -31.62 -9.21
N ASN A 399 -1.03 -31.93 -10.50
CA ASN A 399 0.21 -32.40 -11.13
C ASN A 399 1.32 -31.34 -11.26
N SER A 400 0.96 -30.06 -11.11
CA SER A 400 1.89 -28.94 -11.29
C SER A 400 2.37 -28.33 -9.98
N LEU A 401 1.74 -28.66 -8.84
CA LEU A 401 1.94 -27.97 -7.57
C LEU A 401 3.27 -28.39 -6.92
N GLU A 402 4.24 -27.48 -6.88
CA GLU A 402 5.59 -27.70 -6.37
C GLU A 402 5.77 -27.17 -4.93
N GLU A 403 5.08 -26.07 -4.61
CA GLU A 403 5.22 -25.38 -3.33
C GLU A 403 3.88 -24.85 -2.79
N VAL A 404 3.69 -24.98 -1.48
CA VAL A 404 2.61 -24.34 -0.72
C VAL A 404 3.19 -23.49 0.41
N LYS A 405 2.76 -22.24 0.51
CA LYS A 405 3.10 -21.30 1.58
C LYS A 405 1.83 -20.90 2.30
N ILE A 406 1.82 -21.02 3.62
CA ILE A 406 0.71 -20.61 4.48
C ILE A 406 1.27 -19.58 5.45
N THR A 407 0.62 -18.42 5.55
CA THR A 407 0.97 -17.35 6.48
C THR A 407 -0.27 -17.00 7.28
N SER A 408 -0.28 -17.26 8.58
CA SER A 408 -1.40 -16.93 9.45
C SER A 408 -1.10 -15.80 10.41
N TYR A 409 -2.03 -14.86 10.47
CA TYR A 409 -2.14 -13.80 11.48
C TYR A 409 -3.29 -14.09 12.47
N ALA A 410 -3.92 -15.28 12.37
CA ALA A 410 -5.09 -15.74 13.14
C ALA A 410 -4.88 -17.15 13.73
N SER A 411 -5.89 -17.72 14.41
CA SER A 411 -5.83 -19.06 15.01
C SER A 411 -5.45 -20.14 13.97
N PRO A 412 -4.76 -21.24 14.34
CA PRO A 412 -4.18 -22.19 13.38
C PRO A 412 -5.17 -23.23 12.82
N HIS A 413 -6.45 -23.17 13.19
CA HIS A 413 -7.43 -24.21 12.82
C HIS A 413 -7.60 -24.36 11.30
N GLY A 414 -7.71 -23.25 10.56
CA GLY A 414 -7.81 -23.28 9.10
C GLY A 414 -6.56 -23.82 8.38
N GLU A 415 -5.37 -23.71 8.99
CA GLU A 415 -4.14 -24.26 8.41
C GLU A 415 -4.14 -25.80 8.44
N LEU A 416 -4.54 -26.39 9.58
CA LEU A 416 -4.58 -27.83 9.79
C LEU A 416 -5.57 -28.51 8.83
N GLU A 417 -6.79 -27.98 8.74
CA GLU A 417 -7.84 -28.54 7.90
C GLU A 417 -7.40 -28.58 6.43
N PHE A 418 -6.79 -27.49 5.94
CA PHE A 418 -6.30 -27.43 4.57
C PHE A 418 -5.14 -28.40 4.31
N VAL A 419 -4.18 -28.51 5.24
CA VAL A 419 -3.06 -29.46 5.10
C VAL A 419 -3.56 -30.91 5.11
N GLU A 420 -4.53 -31.23 5.95
CA GLU A 420 -5.15 -32.56 6.01
C GLU A 420 -5.79 -32.91 4.66
N HIS A 421 -6.58 -31.99 4.10
CA HIS A 421 -7.19 -32.15 2.78
C HIS A 421 -6.15 -32.26 1.64
N LEU A 422 -5.10 -31.44 1.69
CA LEU A 422 -4.01 -31.48 0.72
C LEU A 422 -3.25 -32.81 0.76
N SER A 423 -3.12 -33.42 1.94
CA SER A 423 -2.44 -34.72 2.11
C SER A 423 -3.16 -35.87 1.41
N ARG A 424 -4.49 -35.76 1.25
CA ARG A 424 -5.34 -36.73 0.53
C ARG A 424 -5.26 -36.56 -1.00
N CYS A 425 -4.87 -35.39 -1.48
CA CYS A 425 -4.79 -35.11 -2.92
C CYS A 425 -3.60 -35.80 -3.60
N HIS A 426 -3.72 -36.08 -4.90
CA HIS A 426 -2.59 -36.57 -5.70
C HIS A 426 -1.66 -35.41 -6.11
N THR A 427 -0.59 -35.22 -5.35
CA THR A 427 0.41 -34.14 -5.50
C THR A 427 1.82 -34.71 -5.81
N PRO A 428 2.07 -35.22 -7.03
CA PRO A 428 3.29 -35.99 -7.32
C PRO A 428 4.59 -35.16 -7.30
N VAL A 429 4.50 -33.84 -7.51
CA VAL A 429 5.66 -32.95 -7.64
C VAL A 429 5.81 -31.96 -6.47
N LEU A 430 4.98 -32.08 -5.43
CA LEU A 430 5.02 -31.22 -4.26
C LEU A 430 6.30 -31.49 -3.46
N LYS A 431 7.15 -30.45 -3.34
CA LYS A 431 8.47 -30.55 -2.70
C LYS A 431 8.55 -29.75 -1.42
N ARG A 432 7.80 -28.66 -1.31
CA ARG A 432 7.94 -27.70 -0.20
C ARG A 432 6.60 -27.25 0.37
N LEU A 433 6.49 -27.31 1.70
CA LEU A 433 5.40 -26.73 2.48
C LEU A 433 6.00 -25.77 3.50
N VAL A 434 5.62 -24.49 3.45
CA VAL A 434 6.10 -23.45 4.36
C VAL A 434 4.93 -22.92 5.17
N ILE A 435 5.06 -22.92 6.50
CA ILE A 435 4.04 -22.42 7.42
C ILE A 435 4.65 -21.30 8.25
N LYS A 436 4.04 -20.12 8.22
CA LYS A 436 4.50 -18.91 8.91
C LYS A 436 3.42 -18.41 9.85
N ASN A 437 3.72 -18.39 11.15
CA ASN A 437 2.84 -17.80 12.14
C ASN A 437 3.32 -16.39 12.51
N MET A 438 2.45 -15.40 12.33
CA MET A 438 2.75 -13.98 12.51
C MET A 438 2.19 -13.41 13.82
N ILE A 439 1.54 -14.22 14.67
CA ILE A 439 0.98 -13.78 15.96
C ILE A 439 2.12 -13.57 16.97
N LYS A 440 2.27 -12.34 17.47
CA LYS A 440 3.35 -11.95 18.40
C LYS A 440 3.24 -12.55 19.82
N ALA A 441 2.08 -13.11 20.18
CA ALA A 441 1.79 -13.60 21.54
C ALA A 441 1.52 -15.12 21.61
N ALA A 442 1.50 -15.83 20.48
CA ALA A 442 1.33 -17.27 20.47
C ALA A 442 2.71 -17.91 20.25
N PRO A 443 3.35 -18.55 21.26
CA PRO A 443 4.25 -19.64 20.93
C PRO A 443 3.44 -20.58 20.03
N LEU A 444 3.99 -20.99 18.88
CA LEU A 444 3.37 -21.97 17.96
C LEU A 444 2.40 -22.86 18.75
N SER A 445 1.11 -22.71 18.49
CA SER A 445 0.06 -23.57 19.01
C SER A 445 0.57 -25.01 19.01
N ASN A 446 0.93 -25.53 20.18
CA ASN A 446 1.49 -26.84 20.51
C ASN A 446 2.52 -27.43 19.52
N LYS A 447 3.68 -27.87 20.02
CA LYS A 447 4.56 -28.86 19.34
C LYS A 447 3.75 -29.97 18.65
N GLU A 448 2.66 -30.37 19.29
CA GLU A 448 1.63 -31.29 18.79
C GLU A 448 1.03 -30.92 17.42
N THR A 449 0.77 -29.65 17.12
CA THR A 449 0.24 -29.18 15.83
C THR A 449 1.26 -29.34 14.71
N CYS A 450 2.51 -28.95 14.98
CA CYS A 450 3.61 -29.15 14.04
C CYS A 450 3.84 -30.65 13.79
N GLU A 451 3.78 -31.48 14.84
CA GLU A 451 3.88 -32.94 14.73
C GLU A 451 2.72 -33.54 13.93
N LYS A 452 1.48 -33.09 14.16
CA LYS A 452 0.30 -33.49 13.38
C LYS A 452 0.49 -33.18 11.89
N ILE A 453 0.93 -31.97 11.55
CA ILE A 453 1.21 -31.57 10.16
C ILE A 453 2.32 -32.42 9.54
N LEU A 454 3.40 -32.68 10.28
CA LEU A 454 4.50 -33.52 9.82
C LEU A 454 4.07 -34.98 9.57
N ASN A 455 3.18 -35.51 10.41
CA ASN A 455 2.63 -36.85 10.28
C ASN A 455 1.67 -36.99 9.09
N MET A 456 0.95 -35.92 8.73
CA MET A 456 0.09 -35.89 7.55
C MET A 456 0.89 -35.82 6.23
N CYS A 457 2.07 -35.20 6.23
CA CYS A 457 2.84 -34.97 5.00
C CYS A 457 3.71 -36.18 4.60
N ARG A 458 3.72 -36.52 3.30
CA ARG A 458 4.63 -37.56 2.74
C ARG A 458 6.11 -37.23 3.02
N PRO A 459 6.97 -38.23 3.33
CA PRO A 459 8.39 -38.01 3.65
C PRO A 459 9.20 -37.18 2.65
N SER A 460 8.81 -37.20 1.37
CA SER A 460 9.45 -36.46 0.28
C SER A 460 9.22 -34.94 0.34
N ILE A 461 8.26 -34.46 1.14
CA ILE A 461 7.91 -33.04 1.26
C ILE A 461 8.77 -32.41 2.37
N ASN A 462 9.52 -31.37 2.02
CA ASN A 462 10.22 -30.52 2.97
C ASN A 462 9.24 -29.54 3.63
N VAL A 463 9.02 -29.71 4.93
CA VAL A 463 8.13 -28.86 5.74
C VAL A 463 8.97 -27.89 6.58
N GLU A 464 8.68 -26.60 6.46
CA GLU A 464 9.39 -25.51 7.14
C GLU A 464 8.43 -24.68 7.99
N PHE A 465 8.79 -24.46 9.25
CA PHE A 465 8.00 -23.65 10.18
C PHE A 465 8.74 -22.38 10.56
N TYR A 466 8.03 -21.26 10.53
CA TYR A 466 8.54 -19.95 10.95
C TYR A 466 7.57 -19.29 11.94
N ALA A 467 8.10 -18.57 12.92
CA ALA A 467 7.29 -17.66 13.73
C ALA A 467 7.89 -16.26 13.82
N SER A 468 7.01 -15.29 14.07
CA SER A 468 7.37 -13.91 14.33
C SER A 468 8.01 -13.75 15.72
N SER A 469 9.21 -13.17 15.77
CA SER A 469 9.93 -12.75 16.97
C SER A 469 10.09 -11.23 17.00
N THR A 470 10.40 -10.66 18.17
CA THR A 470 10.72 -9.23 18.33
C THR A 470 11.86 -8.75 17.43
N LYS A 471 12.71 -9.67 16.93
CA LYS A 471 13.83 -9.38 16.01
C LYS A 471 13.55 -9.74 14.54
N GLY A 472 12.33 -10.16 14.19
CA GLY A 472 11.95 -10.59 12.84
C GLY A 472 11.48 -12.05 12.76
N LEU A 473 11.37 -12.59 11.54
CA LEU A 473 10.91 -13.97 11.29
C LEU A 473 12.00 -14.98 11.66
N VAL A 474 11.73 -15.93 12.55
CA VAL A 474 12.67 -16.97 12.98
C VAL A 474 12.19 -18.33 12.49
N ARG A 475 13.12 -19.12 11.93
CA ARG A 475 12.87 -20.50 11.52
C ARG A 475 12.94 -21.42 12.74
N ILE A 476 11.90 -22.22 12.97
CA ILE A 476 11.73 -23.00 14.21
C ILE A 476 11.81 -24.50 13.97
N GLY A 477 11.57 -24.97 12.73
CA GLY A 477 11.64 -26.40 12.42
C GLY A 477 11.87 -26.69 10.94
N LEU A 478 12.49 -27.85 10.69
CA LEU A 478 12.84 -28.41 9.39
C LEU A 478 12.66 -29.93 9.47
N ARG A 479 12.00 -30.55 8.50
CA ARG A 479 11.91 -32.03 8.48
C ARG A 479 13.29 -32.71 8.33
N SER A 480 14.35 -31.99 7.96
CA SER A 480 15.69 -32.56 7.83
C SER A 480 16.53 -32.60 9.12
N ARG A 481 16.11 -31.96 10.23
CA ARG A 481 16.75 -32.08 11.56
C ARG A 481 15.72 -31.81 12.65
N THR A 482 15.75 -32.67 13.67
CA THR A 482 15.08 -32.53 14.98
C THR A 482 14.72 -31.08 15.32
N ILE A 483 13.44 -30.83 15.61
CA ILE A 483 12.94 -29.54 16.13
C ILE A 483 13.86 -29.16 17.30
N PRO A 484 14.66 -28.07 17.20
CA PRO A 484 15.54 -27.70 18.29
C PRO A 484 14.72 -27.41 19.55
N ASP A 485 15.18 -27.88 20.71
CA ASP A 485 14.62 -27.61 22.04
C ASP A 485 14.77 -26.13 22.45
N PHE A 486 14.30 -25.19 21.63
CA PHE A 486 14.20 -23.77 21.99
C PHE A 486 12.99 -23.47 22.89
N PHE A 487 12.14 -24.46 23.18
CA PHE A 487 10.91 -24.30 23.94
C PHE A 487 11.08 -24.33 25.47
N LEU A 488 12.29 -24.55 25.99
CA LEU A 488 12.55 -24.59 27.43
C LEU A 488 13.63 -23.57 27.82
N ARG A 489 13.29 -22.27 27.78
CA ARG A 489 13.92 -21.26 28.67
C ARG A 489 13.13 -19.96 28.64
N LYS A 490 12.17 -19.83 29.56
CA LYS A 490 12.08 -18.75 30.56
C LYS A 490 10.73 -18.81 31.29
N THR A 491 10.70 -19.60 32.36
CA THR A 491 9.99 -19.28 33.59
C THR A 491 10.89 -19.72 34.73
N GLY A 492 11.73 -18.81 35.18
CA GLY A 492 12.61 -18.94 36.33
C GLY A 492 12.78 -17.55 36.87
N THR A 493 11.94 -17.24 37.84
CA THR A 493 12.01 -16.10 38.75
C THR A 493 13.43 -15.95 39.32
N ASP A 494 14.01 -14.77 39.13
CA ASP A 494 14.52 -13.88 40.20
C ASP A 494 14.69 -12.46 39.62
#